data_AF-A0A5J4PZ35-F1
#
_entry.id   AF-A0A5J4PZ35-F1
#
_cell.length_a   1.000
_cell.length_b   1.000
_cell.length_c   1.000
_cell.angle_alpha   90.00
_cell.angle_beta   90.00
_cell.angle_gamma   90.00
#
_symmetry.space_group_name_H-M   'P 1'
#
loop_
_entity.id
_entity.type
_entity.pdbx_description
1 polymer ?
#
loop_
_entity_poly.entity_id
_entity_poly.type
_entity_poly.pdbx_seq_one_letter_code
_entity_poly.pdbx_strand_id
1 'polypeptide(L)' 'YVKKLLPDTLGNIIDELPTLRAGEALLLGESVVLPSIVQIEKCDLAPSSNDIPYWNLWKEEWKNLNFEELKDEWYK' A
#
# COMPACT_ATOMS: atom_id res chain seq x y z
N TYR A 1 6.38 11.20 -13.92
CA TYR A 1 7.23 11.73 -12.82
C TYR A 1 8.25 10.68 -12.37
N VAL A 2 7.87 9.40 -12.22
CA VAL A 2 8.79 8.29 -11.87
C VAL A 2 9.90 8.02 -12.90
N LYS A 3 9.63 8.19 -14.21
CA LYS A 3 10.62 7.95 -15.29
C LYS A 3 11.95 8.70 -15.13
N LYS A 4 11.96 9.86 -14.46
CA LYS A 4 13.16 10.69 -14.28
C LYS A 4 14.11 10.18 -13.18
N LEU A 5 13.66 9.25 -12.34
CA LEU A 5 14.46 8.65 -11.27
C LEU A 5 15.16 7.37 -11.72
N LEU A 6 14.89 6.91 -12.94
CA LEU A 6 15.35 5.64 -13.46
C LEU A 6 16.41 5.86 -14.53
N PRO A 7 17.45 5.00 -14.61
CA PRO A 7 18.48 5.08 -15.64
C PRO A 7 17.87 5.04 -17.05
N ASP A 8 18.33 5.91 -17.94
CA ASP A 8 17.83 6.03 -19.33
C ASP A 8 17.99 4.71 -20.14
N THR A 9 18.91 3.83 -19.72
CA THR A 9 19.14 2.51 -20.30
C THR A 9 17.97 1.53 -20.12
N LEU A 10 16.96 1.87 -19.32
CA LEU A 10 15.77 1.06 -19.05
C LEU A 10 14.49 1.57 -19.72
N GLY A 11 14.62 2.50 -20.66
CA GLY A 11 13.49 3.16 -21.34
C GLY A 11 12.40 2.19 -21.83
N ASN A 12 12.77 1.09 -22.49
CA ASN A 12 11.82 0.11 -23.03
C ASN A 12 10.99 -0.59 -21.94
N ILE A 13 11.59 -0.94 -20.80
CA ILE A 13 10.89 -1.63 -19.70
C ILE A 13 10.00 -0.64 -18.93
N ILE A 14 10.42 0.61 -18.85
CA ILE A 14 9.65 1.69 -18.22
C ILE A 14 8.37 2.00 -19.01
N ASP A 15 8.37 1.78 -20.33
CA ASP A 15 7.19 1.91 -21.17
C ASP A 15 6.15 0.79 -20.93
N GLU A 16 6.58 -0.35 -20.39
CA GLU A 16 5.71 -1.47 -20.00
C GLU A 16 5.10 -1.31 -18.60
N LEU A 17 5.63 -0.42 -17.74
CA LEU A 17 5.10 -0.18 -16.38
C LEU A 17 3.57 0.06 -16.32
N PRO A 18 2.94 0.82 -17.23
CA PRO A 18 1.49 1.02 -17.20
C PRO A 18 0.68 -0.24 -17.51
N THR A 19 1.32 -1.27 -18.06
CA THR A 19 0.67 -2.53 -18.46
C THR A 19 0.69 -3.59 -17.37
N LEU A 20 1.49 -3.38 -16.31
CA LEU A 20 1.60 -4.29 -15.18
C LEU A 20 0.26 -4.46 -14.47
N ARG A 21 -0.12 -5.71 -14.23
CA ARG A 21 -1.34 -6.10 -13.52
C ARG A 21 -1.10 -6.13 -12.02
N ALA A 22 -2.18 -6.27 -11.26
CA ALA A 22 -2.10 -6.43 -9.81
C ALA A 22 -1.22 -7.64 -9.45
N GLY A 23 -0.23 -7.40 -8.60
CA GLY A 23 0.77 -8.40 -8.22
C GLY A 23 1.98 -8.46 -9.14
N GLU A 24 2.01 -7.77 -10.28
CA GLU A 24 3.22 -7.63 -11.08
C GLU A 24 4.03 -6.40 -10.63
N ALA A 25 5.35 -6.53 -10.59
CA ALA A 25 6.26 -5.47 -10.17
C ALA A 25 7.56 -5.48 -10.96
N LEU A 26 8.17 -4.30 -11.12
CA LEU A 26 9.50 -4.14 -11.69
C LEU A 26 10.53 -4.06 -10.56
N LEU A 27 11.42 -5.06 -10.47
CA LEU A 27 12.53 -5.06 -9.51
C LEU A 27 13.76 -4.37 -10.09
N LEU A 28 14.26 -3.36 -9.38
CA LEU A 28 15.44 -2.56 -9.72
C LEU A 28 16.26 -2.29 -8.46
N GLY A 29 17.55 -2.00 -8.61
CA GLY A 29 18.44 -1.59 -7.53
C GLY A 29 19.59 -2.56 -7.28
N GLU A 30 20.39 -2.29 -6.25
CA GLU A 30 21.60 -3.08 -5.93
C GLU A 30 21.28 -4.52 -5.48
N SER A 31 20.06 -4.77 -5.03
CA SER A 31 19.59 -6.10 -4.63
C SER A 31 19.39 -7.06 -5.82
N VAL A 32 19.44 -6.57 -7.06
CA VAL A 32 19.22 -7.37 -8.28
C VAL A 32 20.27 -7.11 -9.34
N VAL A 33 20.79 -8.18 -9.97
CA VAL A 33 21.83 -8.09 -11.01
C VAL A 33 21.27 -7.52 -12.32
N LEU A 34 20.02 -7.88 -12.64
CA LEU A 34 19.33 -7.46 -13.85
C LEU A 34 17.91 -7.00 -13.52
N PRO A 35 17.48 -5.85 -14.05
CA PRO A 35 16.08 -5.41 -14.05
C PRO A 35 15.15 -6.50 -14.56
N SER A 36 14.17 -6.86 -13.75
CA SER A 36 13.27 -7.98 -14.04
C SER A 36 11.84 -7.65 -13.61
N ILE A 37 10.86 -8.05 -14.43
CA ILE A 37 9.45 -8.06 -14.05
C ILE A 37 9.19 -9.35 -13.27
N VAL A 38 8.56 -9.23 -12.11
CA VAL A 38 8.24 -10.36 -11.21
C VAL A 38 6.77 -10.37 -10.86
N GLN A 39 6.26 -11.56 -10.53
CA GLN A 39 4.96 -11.75 -9.91
C GLN A 39 5.14 -11.89 -8.39
N ILE A 40 4.54 -10.97 -7.64
CA ILE A 40 4.45 -11.00 -6.19
C ILE A 40 3.25 -11.87 -5.81
N GLU A 41 3.51 -12.89 -5.00
CA GLU A 41 2.47 -13.72 -4.40
C GLU A 41 1.76 -13.00 -3.27
N LYS A 42 0.51 -13.40 -2.99
CA LYS A 42 -0.23 -12.85 -1.85
C LYS A 42 0.44 -13.29 -0.55
N CYS A 43 0.58 -12.37 0.39
CA CYS A 43 1.02 -12.71 1.74
C CYS A 43 0.01 -13.64 2.42
N ASP A 44 0.50 -14.69 3.08
CA ASP A 44 -0.31 -15.55 3.95
C ASP A 44 -0.91 -14.74 5.11
N LEU A 45 -0.14 -13.78 5.62
CA LEU A 45 -0.55 -12.82 6.64
C LEU A 45 -0.73 -11.45 5.98
N ALA A 46 -1.91 -11.24 5.39
CA ALA A 46 -2.26 -9.94 4.83
C ALA A 46 -2.38 -8.89 5.96
N PRO A 47 -1.95 -7.64 5.72
CA PRO A 47 -2.24 -6.56 6.64
C PRO A 47 -3.75 -6.42 6.82
N SER A 48 -4.18 -5.93 7.99
CA SER A 48 -5.57 -5.53 8.23
C SER A 48 -5.89 -4.28 7.42
N SER A 49 -6.00 -4.45 6.10
CA SER A 49 -6.29 -3.43 5.09
C SER A 49 -7.72 -3.58 4.58
N ASN A 50 -8.63 -4.00 5.45
CA ASN A 50 -10.05 -3.91 5.17
C ASN A 50 -10.49 -2.48 5.45
N ASP A 51 -11.19 -1.87 4.50
CA ASP A 51 -11.86 -0.61 4.73
C ASP A 51 -12.80 -0.75 5.93
N ILE A 52 -12.80 0.30 6.76
CA ILE A 52 -13.76 0.39 7.86
C ILE A 52 -15.17 0.27 7.25
N PRO A 53 -16.03 -0.66 7.69
CA PRO A 53 -17.36 -0.86 7.11
C PRO A 53 -18.32 0.25 7.56
N TYR A 54 -18.10 1.46 7.04
CA TYR A 54 -18.79 2.69 7.44
C TYR A 54 -20.31 2.53 7.42
N TRP A 55 -20.85 1.89 6.39
CA TRP A 55 -22.29 1.66 6.26
C TRP A 55 -22.90 0.87 7.42
N ASN A 56 -22.18 -0.11 7.95
CA ASN A 56 -22.65 -0.90 9.09
C ASN A 56 -22.47 -0.11 10.39
N LEU A 57 -21.32 0.55 10.56
CA LEU A 57 -21.01 1.32 11.76
C LEU A 57 -21.91 2.54 11.93
N TRP A 58 -22.35 3.18 10.84
CA TRP A 58 -23.25 4.34 10.90
C TRP A 58 -24.70 3.97 11.21
N LYS A 59 -25.06 2.69 11.09
CA LYS A 59 -26.37 2.19 11.56
C LYS A 59 -26.37 1.87 13.05
N GLU A 60 -25.20 1.74 13.67
CA GLU A 60 -25.10 1.52 15.11
C GLU A 60 -25.50 2.79 15.84
N GLU A 61 -26.13 2.63 17.01
CA GLU A 61 -26.42 3.76 17.90
C GLU A 61 -25.12 4.40 18.41
N TRP A 62 -25.23 5.68 18.79
CA TRP A 62 -24.10 6.44 19.32
C TRP A 62 -23.48 5.72 20.52
N LYS A 63 -22.18 5.43 20.44
CA LYS A 63 -21.44 4.81 21.54
C LYS A 63 -21.21 5.85 22.62
N ASN A 64 -21.70 5.59 23.83
CA ASN A 64 -21.41 6.41 25.00
C ASN A 64 -19.93 6.25 25.35
N LEU A 65 -19.11 7.18 24.85
CA LEU A 65 -17.69 7.25 25.10
C LEU A 65 -17.43 8.22 26.25
N ASN A 66 -16.61 7.79 27.21
CA ASN A 66 -16.17 8.66 28.30
C ASN A 66 -15.05 9.58 27.79
N PHE A 67 -15.43 10.73 27.25
CA PHE A 67 -14.47 11.70 26.69
C PHE A 67 -13.51 12.27 27.73
N GLU A 68 -13.89 12.32 29.01
CA GLU A 68 -13.02 12.80 30.10
C GLU A 68 -11.82 11.86 30.29
N GLU A 69 -12.07 10.55 30.32
CA GLU A 69 -11.04 9.53 30.51
C GLU A 69 -10.10 9.42 29.30
N LEU A 70 -10.65 9.52 28.08
CA LEU A 70 -9.87 9.63 26.84
C LEU A 70 -8.94 10.84 26.83
N LYS A 71 -9.45 11.97 27.33
CA LYS A 71 -8.70 13.22 27.41
C LYS A 71 -7.51 13.08 28.35
N ASP A 72 -7.70 12.48 29.51
CA ASP A 72 -6.63 12.26 30.50
C ASP A 72 -5.54 11.29 30.00
N GLU A 73 -5.90 10.29 29.20
CA GLU A 73 -4.93 9.38 28.59
C GLU A 73 -4.13 10.05 27.46
N TRP A 74 -4.75 10.92 26.66
CA TRP A 74 -4.06 11.62 25.56
C TRP A 74 -3.17 12.79 26.00
N TYR A 75 -3.44 13.38 27.17
CA TYR A 75 -2.60 14.44 27.74
C TYR A 75 -1.49 13.92 28.69
N LYS A 76 -1.37 12.60 28.86
CA LYS A 76 -0.16 11.98 29.44
C LYS A 76 1.01 12.01 28.46
#